data_AF-A0A9N9SUU5-F1
#
_entry.id   AF-A0A9N9SUU5-F1
#
_cell.length_a   1.000
_cell.length_b   1.000
_cell.length_c   1.000
_cell.angle_alpha   90.00
_cell.angle_beta   90.00
_cell.angle_gamma   90.00
#
_symmetry.space_group_name_H-M   'P 1'
#
loop_
_entity.id
_entity.type
_entity.pdbx_description
1 polymer ?
#
loop_
_entity_poly.entity_id
_entity_poly.type
_entity_poly.pdbx_seq_one_letter_code
_entity_poly.pdbx_strand_id
1 'polypeptide(L)'
;MTAKLDIVQSFVEDPHTSSPRVAQVNDVGRSSVLRVLHKNIFKRYKINLLQELSEDDFDRRLEFTEVMMDKMEKDKNFVNFLVFPMKQPLHCVEV
;
A
#
# COMPACT_ATOMS: atom_id res chain seq x y z
N MET A 1 -2.81 -29.69 -5.11
CA MET A 1 -3.66 -28.48 -4.90
C MET A 1 -3.16 -27.61 -3.74
N THR A 2 -2.20 -28.08 -2.94
CA THR A 2 -1.61 -27.45 -1.74
C THR A 2 -0.73 -26.23 -2.02
N ALA A 3 0.18 -26.31 -3.00
CA ALA A 3 1.18 -25.26 -3.24
C ALA A 3 0.63 -23.83 -3.46
N LYS A 4 -0.59 -23.65 -3.97
CA LYS A 4 -1.16 -22.30 -4.14
C LYS A 4 -1.54 -21.65 -2.80
N LEU A 5 -2.09 -22.46 -1.89
CA LEU A 5 -2.47 -22.00 -0.56
C LEU A 5 -1.20 -21.66 0.24
N ASP A 6 -0.20 -22.53 0.18
CA ASP A 6 1.09 -22.37 0.86
C ASP A 6 1.84 -21.10 0.40
N ILE A 7 1.78 -20.80 -0.91
CA ILE A 7 2.32 -19.55 -1.47
C ILE A 7 1.61 -18.34 -0.86
N VAL A 8 0.27 -18.31 -0.84
CA VAL A 8 -0.47 -17.15 -0.30
C VAL A 8 -0.21 -17.01 1.20
N GLN A 9 -0.25 -18.11 1.94
CA GLN A 9 0.02 -18.16 3.37
C GLN A 9 1.40 -17.58 3.71
N SER A 10 2.41 -17.87 2.90
CA SER A 10 3.77 -17.34 3.09
C SER A 10 3.80 -15.80 3.12
N PHE A 11 2.97 -15.13 2.30
CA PHE A 11 2.88 -13.66 2.27
C PHE A 11 1.92 -13.07 3.30
N VAL A 12 1.05 -13.90 3.90
CA VAL A 12 0.22 -13.51 5.05
C VAL A 12 1.07 -13.55 6.32
N GLU A 13 1.90 -14.58 6.48
CA GLU A 13 2.79 -14.75 7.63
C GLU A 13 3.97 -13.77 7.61
N ASP A 14 4.58 -13.56 6.45
CA ASP A 14 5.66 -12.59 6.25
C ASP A 14 5.42 -11.79 4.96
N PRO A 15 4.75 -10.61 5.05
CA PRO A 15 4.54 -9.73 3.89
C PRO A 15 5.82 -9.21 3.24
N HIS A 16 6.96 -9.28 3.94
CA HIS A 16 8.25 -8.81 3.44
C HIS A 16 9.06 -9.91 2.73
N THR A 17 8.56 -11.15 2.71
CA THR A 17 9.19 -12.24 1.99
C THR A 17 9.26 -11.97 0.49
N SER A 18 10.23 -12.60 -0.18
CA SER A 18 10.46 -12.38 -1.61
C SER A 18 9.87 -13.52 -2.44
N SER A 19 9.29 -13.20 -3.60
CA SER A 19 8.80 -14.22 -4.55
C SER A 19 9.86 -15.26 -4.94
N PRO A 20 11.17 -14.91 -5.11
CA PRO A 20 12.26 -15.88 -5.23
C PRO A 20 12.35 -16.89 -4.09
N ARG A 21 12.23 -16.43 -2.83
CA ARG A 21 12.33 -17.29 -1.65
C ARG A 21 11.15 -18.23 -1.57
N VAL A 22 9.94 -17.71 -1.74
CA VAL A 22 8.70 -18.51 -1.74
C VAL A 22 8.71 -19.55 -2.86
N ALA A 23 9.23 -19.19 -4.04
CA ALA A 23 9.41 -20.11 -5.16
C ALA A 23 10.33 -21.30 -4.82
N GLN A 24 11.45 -21.02 -4.14
CA GLN A 24 12.40 -22.05 -3.71
C GLN A 24 11.80 -22.99 -2.65
N VAL A 25 11.12 -22.43 -1.64
CA VAL A 25 10.52 -23.21 -0.54
C VAL A 25 9.41 -24.12 -1.03
N ASN A 26 8.61 -23.65 -2.00
CA ASN A 26 7.46 -24.40 -2.53
C ASN A 26 7.80 -25.23 -3.78
N ASP A 27 9.07 -25.28 -4.20
CA ASP A 27 9.54 -25.94 -5.42
C ASP A 27 8.72 -25.58 -6.67
N VAL A 28 8.46 -24.28 -6.85
CA VAL A 28 7.71 -23.74 -8.00
C VAL A 28 8.52 -22.68 -8.74
N GLY A 29 8.22 -22.49 -10.02
CA GLY A 29 8.77 -21.36 -10.77
C GLY A 29 8.28 -20.01 -10.21
N ARG A 30 9.14 -18.99 -10.23
CA ARG A 30 8.80 -17.60 -9.81
C ARG A 30 7.56 -17.06 -10.53
N SER A 31 7.41 -17.35 -11.82
CA SER A 31 6.24 -16.95 -12.61
C SER A 31 4.93 -17.57 -12.08
N SER A 32 5.00 -18.77 -11.48
CA SER A 32 3.86 -19.40 -10.82
C SER A 32 3.47 -18.64 -9.55
N VAL A 33 4.44 -18.24 -8.73
CA VAL A 33 4.21 -17.42 -7.53
C VAL A 33 3.54 -16.11 -7.90
N LEU A 34 4.08 -15.36 -8.86
CA LEU A 34 3.50 -14.09 -9.32
C LEU A 34 2.08 -14.28 -9.86
N ARG A 35 1.83 -15.34 -10.64
CA ARG A 35 0.49 -15.66 -11.15
C ARG A 35 -0.49 -15.96 -10.01
N VAL A 36 -0.06 -16.64 -8.95
CA VAL A 36 -0.89 -16.92 -7.76
C VAL A 36 -1.21 -15.61 -7.04
N LEU A 37 -0.23 -14.74 -6.82
CA LEU A 37 -0.44 -13.44 -6.17
C LEU A 37 -1.42 -12.56 -6.95
N HIS A 38 -1.24 -12.46 -8.27
CA HIS A 38 -2.12 -11.65 -9.13
C HIS A 38 -3.57 -12.17 -9.10
N LYS A 39 -3.77 -13.49 -9.09
CA LYS A 39 -5.11 -14.09 -9.00
C LYS A 39 -5.80 -13.88 -7.65
N ASN A 40 -5.03 -13.67 -6.59
CA ASN A 40 -5.55 -13.42 -5.24
C ASN A 40 -5.52 -11.93 -4.85
N ILE A 41 -5.33 -11.03 -5.82
CA ILE A 41 -5.40 -9.57 -5.62
C ILE A 41 -4.31 -9.06 -4.65
N PHE A 42 -3.23 -9.82 -4.44
CA PHE A 42 -2.08 -9.35 -3.67
C PHE A 42 -1.34 -8.29 -4.49
N LYS A 43 -1.37 -7.05 -3.99
CA LYS A 43 -0.59 -5.94 -4.55
C LYS A 43 0.67 -5.75 -3.73
N ARG A 44 1.81 -5.73 -4.40
CA ARG A 44 3.07 -5.35 -3.77
C ARG A 44 3.11 -3.84 -3.60
N TYR A 45 3.01 -3.36 -2.37
CA TYR A 45 3.26 -1.98 -2.04
C TYR A 45 4.70 -1.83 -1.55
N LYS A 46 5.47 -0.96 -2.20
CA LYS A 46 6.77 -0.53 -1.68
C LYS A 46 6.57 0.85 -1.05
N ILE A 47 6.53 0.90 0.27
CA ILE A 47 6.46 2.16 1.00
C ILE A 47 7.84 2.82 0.85
N ASN A 48 7.89 3.94 0.14
CA ASN A 48 9.05 4.80 0.10
C ASN A 48 8.76 6.01 1.01
N LEU A 49 9.51 6.14 2.11
CA LEU A 49 9.46 7.34 2.94
C LEU A 49 10.23 8.45 2.23
N LEU A 50 9.51 9.36 1.57
CA LEU A 50 10.08 10.49 0.84
C LEU A 50 10.49 11.65 1.77
N GLN A 51 9.98 11.65 2.99
CA GLN A 51 10.28 12.61 4.05
C GLN A 51 10.46 11.83 5.36
N GLU A 52 11.37 12.29 6.21
CA GLU A 52 11.52 11.75 7.56
C GLU A 52 10.24 12.04 8.35
N LEU A 53 9.67 11.01 8.97
CA LEU A 53 8.47 11.16 9.79
C LEU A 53 8.89 11.61 11.19
N SER A 54 8.27 12.69 11.67
CA SER A 54 8.30 13.06 13.08
C SER A 54 7.39 12.13 13.90
N GLU A 55 7.69 11.97 15.19
CA GLU A 55 6.85 11.18 16.12
C GLU A 55 5.38 11.66 16.10
N ASP A 56 5.16 12.97 15.99
CA ASP A 56 3.80 13.57 15.96
C ASP A 56 3.11 13.45 14.60
N ASP A 57 3.81 13.05 13.52
CA ASP A 57 3.22 13.08 12.17
C ASP A 57 2.08 12.09 12.03
N PHE A 58 2.11 10.98 12.77
CA PHE A 58 1.02 10.01 12.75
C PHE A 58 -0.28 10.65 13.27
N ASP A 59 -0.21 11.28 14.44
CA ASP A 59 -1.37 11.93 15.08
C ASP A 59 -1.90 13.08 14.22
N ARG A 60 -1.00 13.94 13.71
CA ARG A 60 -1.37 15.05 12.82
C ARG A 60 -2.05 14.57 11.53
N ARG A 61 -1.56 13.46 10.94
CA ARG A 61 -2.17 12.87 9.72
C ARG A 61 -3.53 12.24 10.02
N LEU A 62 -3.68 11.59 11.16
CA LEU A 62 -4.96 11.02 11.59
C LEU A 62 -5.99 12.12 11.84
N GLU A 63 -5.64 13.13 12.66
CA GLU A 63 -6.49 14.28 12.96
C GLU A 63 -6.92 14.99 11.68
N PHE A 64 -5.98 15.25 10.76
CA PHE A 64 -6.30 15.85 9.47
C PHE A 64 -7.34 15.02 8.70
N THR A 65 -7.16 13.70 8.67
CA THR A 65 -8.06 12.80 7.93
C THR A 65 -9.45 12.79 8.56
N GLU A 66 -9.55 12.71 9.88
CA GLU A 66 -10.81 12.78 10.62
C GLU A 66 -11.55 14.09 10.36
N VAL A 67 -10.84 15.23 10.46
CA VAL A 67 -11.40 16.56 10.19
C VAL A 67 -11.88 16.68 8.74
N MET A 68 -11.14 16.14 7.77
CA MET A 68 -11.56 16.20 6.36
C MET A 68 -12.76 15.30 6.07
N MET A 69 -12.78 14.09 6.63
CA MET A 69 -13.92 13.17 6.50
C MET A 69 -15.20 13.79 7.08
N ASP A 70 -15.13 14.35 8.29
CA ASP A 70 -16.26 15.02 8.94
C ASP A 70 -16.79 16.21 8.11
N LYS A 71 -15.89 17.01 7.52
CA LYS A 71 -16.28 18.10 6.61
C LYS A 71 -16.95 17.60 5.34
N MET A 72 -16.46 16.51 4.75
CA MET A 72 -17.05 15.91 3.56
C MET A 72 -18.40 15.23 3.83
N GLU A 73 -18.60 14.69 5.03
CA GLU A 73 -19.90 14.16 5.46
C GLU A 73 -20.93 15.28 5.67
N LYS A 74 -20.51 16.40 6.28
CA LYS A 74 -21.38 17.56 6.54
C LYS A 74 -21.73 18.34 5.28
N ASP A 75 -20.81 18.46 4.33
CA ASP A 75 -21.03 19.12 3.05
C ASP A 75 -20.38 18.33 1.90
N LYS A 76 -21.23 17.71 1.08
CA LYS A 76 -20.81 16.94 -0.10
C LYS A 76 -20.10 17.80 -1.15
N ASN A 77 -20.32 19.12 -1.14
CA ASN A 77 -19.67 20.06 -2.05
C ASN A 77 -18.37 20.64 -1.49
N PHE A 78 -18.00 20.34 -0.24
CA PHE A 78 -16.82 20.87 0.42
C PHE A 78 -15.55 20.76 -0.43
N VAL A 79 -15.34 19.59 -1.05
CA VAL A 79 -14.17 19.32 -1.89
C VAL A 79 -14.07 20.26 -3.09
N ASN A 80 -15.20 20.73 -3.62
CA ASN A 80 -15.22 21.64 -4.78
C ASN A 80 -14.71 23.05 -4.42
N PHE A 81 -14.67 23.39 -3.13
CA PHE A 81 -14.17 24.67 -2.63
C PHE A 81 -12.73 24.59 -2.11
N LEU A 82 -12.11 23.41 -2.14
CA LEU A 82 -10.71 23.24 -1.76
C LEU A 82 -9.80 23.70 -2.90
N VAL A 83 -9.11 24.82 -2.67
CA VAL A 83 -8.03 25.27 -3.54
C VAL A 83 -6.71 24.96 -2.84
N PHE A 84 -5.86 24.15 -3.48
CA PHE A 84 -4.52 23.84 -3.00
C PHE A 84 -3.51 24.77 -3.70
N PRO A 85 -3.03 25.84 -3.05
CA PRO A 85 -1.99 26.70 -3.62
C PRO A 85 -0.64 25.97 -3.51
N MET A 86 -0.37 25.00 -4.39
CA MET A 86 0.92 24.31 -4.36
C MET A 86 2.06 25.22 -4.83
N LYS A 87 3.13 25.25 -4.05
CA LYS A 87 4.50 25.56 -4.49
C LYS A 87 5.47 24.48 -4.00
N GLN A 88 5.15 23.21 -4.19
CA GLN A 88 6.15 22.14 -4.11
C GLN A 88 5.83 21.12 -5.21
N PRO A 89 6.80 20.75 -6.06
CA PRO A 89 6.58 19.69 -7.02
C PRO A 89 6.37 18.38 -6.25
N LEU A 90 5.16 17.82 -6.34
CA LEU A 90 4.94 16.41 -6.04
C LEU A 90 5.77 15.61 -7.04
N HIS A 91 6.98 15.21 -6.64
CA HIS A 91 7.70 14.17 -7.35
C HIS A 91 7.03 12.83 -7.03
N CYS A 92 5.92 12.57 -7.74
CA CYS A 92 5.44 11.21 -7.92
C CYS A 92 6.46 10.51 -8.84
N VAL A 93 7.43 9.82 -8.25
CA VAL A 93 8.24 8.88 -9.01
C VAL A 93 7.37 7.64 -9.22
N GLU A 94 6.78 7.53 -10.40
CA GLU A 94 6.24 6.26 -10.89
C GLU A 94 7.40 5.27 -10.99
N VAL A 95 7.37 4.20 -10.20
CA VAL A 95 8.26 3.02 -10.31
C VAL A 95 7.44 1.76 -10.19
#